data_AF-W6W3P5-F1
#
_entry.id   AF-W6W3P5-F1
#
_cell.length_a   1.000
_cell.length_b   1.000
_cell.length_c   1.000
_cell.angle_alpha   90.00
_cell.angle_beta   90.00
_cell.angle_gamma   90.00
#
_symmetry.space_group_name_H-M   'P 1'
#
loop_
_entity.id
_entity.type
_entity.pdbx_description
1 polymer ?
#
loop_
_entity_poly.entity_id
_entity_poly.type
_entity_poly.pdbx_seq_one_letter_code
_entity_poly.pdbx_strand_id
1 'polypeptide(L)'
;MVSVDFPEQLYEAAFIPELWPSVCETMAGLAGAHSAAIATVDNHHQYRWVCSPRIHQALLDFSSSEIRYENIRPERHIQSRKFSFLRDIDLMTEQEIEEDPIYRERLRPLGFGWTAGDVQQEPSGHLLIVDLLRETAAGPFQPSDMAVMNRLKPDITRAAWLASRLAFRQARNTVDTLELIGMPAAVIGDEGGVLEANPQFGGLGPQVVIGARNRIRLSSPAAELLLKTSMAALRDADVPIVQSIPLPASKEEEVPLIINVVPIKKRSRDIFNRSLAVLLVTKVGASGTLDPLVLRGLFDLTPAEARIAWEIGSGGTVELAAEKHAVSRETVRTYLKRIMMKTGVRTQAQLVLLLRGLPLLP
;
A
#
# COMPACT_ATOMS: atom_id res chain seq x y z
N MET A 1 -6.86 -14.75 -37.33
CA MET A 1 -6.00 -13.54 -37.23
C MET A 1 -5.88 -13.21 -35.76
N VAL A 2 -4.70 -13.36 -35.18
CA VAL A 2 -4.42 -12.74 -33.87
C VAL A 2 -4.58 -11.24 -34.09
N SER A 3 -5.40 -10.56 -33.28
CA SER A 3 -5.48 -9.10 -33.32
C SER A 3 -4.06 -8.56 -33.27
N VAL A 4 -3.64 -7.80 -34.28
CA VAL A 4 -2.28 -7.21 -34.38
C VAL A 4 -1.95 -6.32 -33.17
N ASP A 5 -2.96 -6.00 -32.36
CA ASP A 5 -2.96 -5.06 -31.25
C ASP A 5 -2.89 -5.73 -29.85
N PHE A 6 -2.99 -7.06 -29.72
CA PHE A 6 -3.05 -7.67 -28.39
C PHE A 6 -1.77 -7.51 -27.54
N PRO A 7 -0.54 -7.65 -28.10
CA PRO A 7 0.68 -7.32 -27.36
C PRO A 7 0.73 -5.86 -26.90
N GLU A 8 0.23 -4.92 -27.69
CA GLU A 8 0.18 -3.50 -27.33
C GLU A 8 -0.76 -3.27 -26.14
N GLN A 9 -1.96 -3.86 -26.18
CA GLN A 9 -2.91 -3.83 -25.06
C GLN A 9 -2.34 -4.43 -23.77
N LEU A 10 -1.55 -5.51 -23.86
CA LEU A 10 -0.85 -6.09 -22.71
C LEU A 10 0.14 -5.09 -22.09
N TYR A 11 0.93 -4.41 -22.92
CA TYR A 11 1.88 -3.42 -22.44
C TYR A 11 1.18 -2.18 -21.89
N GLU A 12 0.11 -1.72 -22.51
CA GLU A 12 -0.70 -0.60 -22.01
C GLU A 12 -1.28 -0.91 -20.62
N ALA A 13 -1.84 -2.13 -20.44
CA ALA A 13 -2.36 -2.58 -19.16
C ALA A 13 -1.29 -2.67 -18.06
N ALA A 14 -0.02 -2.89 -18.43
CA ALA A 14 1.08 -2.85 -17.46
C ALA A 14 1.31 -1.43 -16.87
N PHE A 15 0.94 -0.37 -17.59
CA PHE A 15 0.98 1.01 -17.09
C PHE A 15 -0.37 1.49 -16.53
N ILE A 16 -1.48 0.96 -17.05
CA ILE A 16 -2.85 1.34 -16.70
C ILE A 16 -3.59 0.09 -16.19
N PRO A 17 -3.53 -0.21 -14.87
CA PRO A 17 -4.08 -1.45 -14.35
C PRO A 17 -5.57 -1.63 -14.60
N GLU A 18 -6.32 -0.55 -14.84
CA GLU A 18 -7.75 -0.59 -15.15
C GLU A 18 -8.09 -1.37 -16.43
N LEU A 19 -7.12 -1.57 -17.31
CA LEU A 19 -7.27 -2.25 -18.61
C LEU A 19 -7.12 -3.78 -18.51
N TRP A 20 -6.58 -4.32 -17.41
CA TRP A 20 -6.40 -5.77 -17.24
C TRP A 20 -7.67 -6.62 -17.44
N PRO A 21 -8.88 -6.20 -17.01
CA PRO A 21 -10.11 -6.94 -17.31
C PRO A 21 -10.39 -7.05 -18.82
N SER A 22 -10.09 -6.01 -19.60
CA SER A 22 -10.26 -6.01 -21.06
C SER A 22 -9.23 -6.90 -21.74
N VAL A 23 -8.00 -6.93 -21.21
CA VAL A 23 -6.97 -7.88 -21.63
C VAL A 23 -7.43 -9.32 -21.40
N CYS A 24 -8.02 -9.62 -20.24
CA CYS A 24 -8.58 -10.94 -19.95
C CYS A 24 -9.71 -11.32 -20.93
N GLU A 25 -10.63 -10.41 -21.24
CA GLU A 25 -11.71 -10.66 -22.22
C GLU A 25 -11.13 -10.96 -23.62
N THR A 26 -10.15 -10.18 -24.06
CA THR A 26 -9.49 -10.37 -25.36
C THR A 26 -8.71 -11.68 -25.41
N MET A 27 -8.01 -12.01 -24.32
CA MET A 27 -7.29 -13.28 -24.15
C MET A 27 -8.25 -14.47 -24.23
N ALA A 28 -9.41 -14.39 -23.58
CA ALA A 28 -10.44 -15.41 -23.65
C ALA A 28 -10.91 -15.63 -25.11
N GLY A 29 -11.20 -14.53 -25.82
CA GLY A 29 -11.60 -14.59 -27.24
C GLY A 29 -10.54 -15.24 -28.14
N LEU A 30 -9.26 -14.91 -27.94
CA LEU A 30 -8.15 -15.49 -28.70
C LEU A 30 -7.96 -16.99 -28.43
N ALA A 31 -8.26 -17.44 -27.21
CA ALA A 31 -8.17 -18.85 -26.80
C ALA A 31 -9.43 -19.67 -27.14
N GLY A 32 -10.51 -19.03 -27.62
CA GLY A 32 -11.83 -19.66 -27.70
C GLY A 32 -12.34 -20.12 -26.32
N ALA A 33 -12.02 -19.35 -25.27
CA ALA A 33 -12.47 -19.57 -23.91
C ALA A 33 -13.69 -18.69 -23.60
N HIS A 34 -14.51 -19.10 -22.63
CA HIS A 34 -15.58 -18.27 -22.10
C HIS A 34 -15.03 -17.04 -21.38
N SER A 35 -13.95 -17.25 -20.63
CA SER A 35 -13.33 -16.24 -19.79
C SER A 35 -11.86 -16.57 -19.54
N ALA A 36 -11.08 -15.53 -19.25
CA ALA A 36 -9.74 -15.64 -18.73
C ALA A 36 -9.57 -14.89 -17.40
N ALA A 37 -8.57 -15.31 -16.64
CA ALA A 37 -8.11 -14.65 -15.43
C ALA A 37 -6.58 -14.64 -15.38
N ILE A 38 -6.04 -13.61 -14.74
CA ILE A 38 -4.63 -13.52 -14.34
C ILE A 38 -4.63 -13.40 -12.82
N ALA A 39 -3.89 -14.27 -12.15
CA ALA A 39 -3.70 -14.24 -10.72
C ALA A 39 -2.23 -14.21 -10.35
N THR A 40 -1.92 -13.55 -9.23
CA THR A 40 -0.61 -13.61 -8.60
C THR A 40 -0.75 -14.20 -7.21
N VAL A 41 0.15 -15.12 -6.87
CA VAL A 41 0.23 -15.73 -5.54
C VAL A 41 1.60 -15.41 -4.95
N ASP A 42 1.60 -14.80 -3.77
CA ASP A 42 2.83 -14.52 -3.03
C ASP A 42 3.28 -15.71 -2.16
N ASN A 43 4.42 -15.55 -1.48
CA ASN A 43 4.99 -16.57 -0.60
C ASN A 43 4.16 -16.83 0.68
N HIS A 44 3.16 -15.99 0.93
CA HIS A 44 2.22 -16.12 2.04
C HIS A 44 0.84 -16.59 1.58
N HIS A 45 0.75 -17.10 0.35
CA HIS A 45 -0.47 -17.57 -0.28
C HIS A 45 -1.58 -16.51 -0.41
N GLN A 46 -1.24 -15.21 -0.41
CA GLN A 46 -2.25 -14.21 -0.79
C GLN A 46 -2.52 -14.32 -2.28
N TYR A 47 -3.82 -14.37 -2.60
CA TYR A 47 -4.32 -14.60 -3.93
C TYR A 47 -4.92 -13.31 -4.47
N ARG A 48 -4.21 -12.65 -5.41
CA ARG A 48 -4.66 -11.44 -6.10
C ARG A 48 -5.00 -11.80 -7.52
N TRP A 49 -6.08 -11.25 -8.05
CA TRP A 49 -6.56 -11.66 -9.37
C TRP A 49 -7.30 -10.55 -10.09
N VAL A 50 -7.28 -10.66 -11.42
CA VAL A 50 -8.10 -9.90 -12.35
C VAL A 50 -8.65 -10.87 -13.37
N CYS A 51 -9.87 -10.63 -13.82
CA CYS A 51 -10.52 -11.52 -14.77
C CYS A 51 -11.42 -10.75 -15.72
N SER A 52 -11.91 -11.48 -16.71
CA SER A 52 -13.01 -11.03 -17.56
C SER A 52 -14.23 -10.72 -16.67
N PRO A 53 -14.96 -9.61 -16.88
CA PRO A 53 -16.07 -9.21 -16.01
C PRO A 53 -17.14 -10.30 -15.79
N ARG A 54 -17.31 -11.19 -16.77
CA ARG A 54 -18.32 -12.26 -16.78
C ARG A 54 -18.19 -13.28 -15.65
N ILE A 55 -17.00 -13.48 -15.10
CA ILE A 55 -16.75 -14.43 -14.01
C ILE A 55 -16.37 -13.76 -12.69
N HIS A 56 -16.50 -12.43 -12.58
CA HIS A 56 -15.99 -11.67 -11.42
C HIS A 56 -16.54 -12.20 -10.10
N GLN A 57 -17.86 -12.43 -10.00
CA GLN A 57 -18.46 -12.96 -8.78
C GLN A 57 -18.00 -14.39 -8.48
N ALA A 58 -17.95 -15.25 -9.49
CA ALA A 58 -17.51 -16.64 -9.33
C ALA A 58 -16.05 -16.73 -8.83
N LEU A 59 -15.18 -15.88 -9.36
CA LEU A 59 -13.77 -15.84 -8.96
C LEU A 59 -13.60 -15.19 -7.58
N LEU A 60 -14.43 -14.21 -7.22
CA LEU A 60 -14.49 -13.66 -5.86
C LEU A 60 -14.85 -14.74 -4.85
N ASP A 61 -15.94 -15.48 -5.09
CA ASP A 61 -16.40 -16.58 -4.24
C ASP A 61 -15.31 -17.66 -4.10
N PHE A 62 -14.66 -18.04 -5.20
CA PHE A 62 -13.54 -18.98 -5.20
C PHE A 62 -12.33 -18.46 -4.39
N SER A 63 -11.91 -17.22 -4.61
CA SER A 63 -10.73 -16.63 -3.97
C SER A 63 -10.87 -16.47 -2.46
N SER A 64 -12.10 -16.31 -1.96
CA SER A 64 -12.43 -16.24 -0.54
C SER A 64 -12.62 -17.61 0.12
N SER A 65 -12.73 -18.69 -0.66
CA SER A 65 -13.02 -20.03 -0.17
C SER A 65 -11.75 -20.85 0.05
N GLU A 66 -11.71 -21.63 1.13
CA GLU A 66 -10.59 -22.51 1.45
C GLU A 66 -10.34 -23.61 0.40
N ILE A 67 -11.34 -23.94 -0.42
CA ILE A 67 -11.22 -24.90 -1.53
C ILE A 67 -10.11 -24.54 -2.53
N ARG A 68 -9.72 -23.25 -2.58
CA ARG A 68 -8.61 -22.80 -3.43
C ARG A 68 -7.28 -23.47 -3.09
N TYR A 69 -7.08 -23.86 -1.83
CA TYR A 69 -5.88 -24.55 -1.37
C TYR A 69 -5.84 -26.03 -1.79
N GLU A 70 -6.99 -26.59 -2.19
CA GLU A 70 -7.09 -27.95 -2.73
C GLU A 70 -6.78 -27.99 -4.23
N ASN A 71 -6.52 -26.84 -4.87
CA ASN A 71 -6.23 -26.78 -6.30
C ASN A 71 -4.86 -27.38 -6.63
N ILE A 72 -4.85 -28.61 -7.12
CA ILE A 72 -3.62 -29.32 -7.48
C ILE A 72 -3.01 -28.86 -8.82
N ARG A 73 -3.77 -28.13 -9.65
CA ARG A 73 -3.35 -27.77 -11.03
C ARG A 73 -2.08 -26.90 -11.07
N PRO A 74 -1.93 -25.84 -10.24
CA PRO A 74 -0.71 -25.03 -10.27
C PRO A 74 0.55 -25.81 -9.89
N GLU A 75 0.46 -26.69 -8.88
CA GLU A 75 1.59 -27.51 -8.45
C GLU A 75 1.99 -28.50 -9.55
N ARG A 76 1.02 -29.23 -10.13
CA ARG A 76 1.28 -30.17 -11.23
C ARG A 76 1.82 -29.47 -12.47
N HIS A 77 1.36 -28.26 -12.77
CA HIS A 77 1.89 -27.45 -13.87
C HIS A 77 3.39 -27.18 -13.69
N ILE A 78 3.80 -26.70 -12.52
CA ILE A 78 5.21 -26.46 -12.18
C ILE A 78 6.03 -27.75 -12.27
N GLN A 79 5.51 -28.86 -11.72
CA GLN A 79 6.17 -30.16 -11.74
C GLN A 79 6.34 -30.73 -13.16
N SER A 80 5.44 -30.40 -14.09
CA SER A 80 5.49 -30.85 -15.47
C SER A 80 6.73 -30.36 -16.23
N ARG A 81 7.29 -29.19 -15.84
CA ARG A 81 8.43 -28.51 -16.49
C ARG A 81 8.26 -28.29 -18.00
N LYS A 82 7.02 -28.26 -18.51
CA LYS A 82 6.74 -28.06 -19.94
C LYS A 82 6.82 -26.59 -20.38
N PHE A 83 6.83 -25.64 -19.44
CA PHE A 83 6.92 -24.18 -19.67
C PHE A 83 5.96 -23.68 -20.76
N SER A 84 4.77 -24.26 -20.84
CA SER A 84 3.74 -23.96 -21.84
C SER A 84 2.38 -23.90 -21.18
N PHE A 85 1.40 -23.32 -21.88
CA PHE A 85 0.00 -23.52 -21.55
C PHE A 85 -0.32 -25.01 -21.58
N LEU A 86 -0.95 -25.49 -20.52
CA LEU A 86 -1.40 -26.87 -20.34
C LEU A 86 -2.88 -26.89 -20.05
N ARG A 87 -3.53 -27.93 -20.54
CA ARG A 87 -4.94 -28.19 -20.27
C ARG A 87 -5.05 -28.98 -18.98
N ASP A 88 -6.18 -28.88 -18.32
CA ASP A 88 -6.57 -29.77 -17.22
C ASP A 88 -6.37 -31.25 -17.56
N ILE A 89 -6.78 -31.69 -18.75
CA ILE A 89 -6.61 -33.07 -19.24
C ILE A 89 -5.15 -33.47 -19.51
N ASP A 90 -4.22 -32.50 -19.57
CA ASP A 90 -2.78 -32.79 -19.64
C ASP A 90 -2.16 -32.95 -18.25
N LEU A 91 -2.86 -32.53 -17.19
CA LEU A 91 -2.41 -32.50 -15.80
C LEU A 91 -3.14 -33.52 -14.91
N MET A 92 -4.35 -33.89 -15.28
CA MET A 92 -5.27 -34.71 -14.50
C MET A 92 -5.92 -35.76 -15.41
N THR A 93 -6.15 -36.94 -14.85
CA THR A 93 -6.97 -37.98 -15.49
C THR A 93 -8.45 -37.58 -15.47
N GLU A 94 -9.26 -38.21 -16.30
CA GLU A 94 -10.71 -37.97 -16.35
C GLU A 94 -11.38 -38.20 -14.99
N GLN A 95 -11.03 -39.30 -14.30
CA GLN A 95 -11.53 -39.60 -12.96
C GLN A 95 -11.14 -38.52 -11.95
N GLU A 96 -9.88 -38.04 -11.98
CA GLU A 96 -9.45 -36.96 -11.10
C GLU A 96 -10.23 -35.67 -11.35
N ILE A 97 -10.53 -35.32 -12.62
CA ILE A 97 -11.34 -34.14 -12.95
C ILE A 97 -12.78 -34.28 -12.46
N GLU A 98 -13.36 -35.49 -12.56
CA GLU A 98 -14.74 -35.75 -12.15
C GLU A 98 -14.91 -35.73 -10.63
N GLU A 99 -13.91 -36.22 -9.89
CA GLU A 99 -13.89 -36.24 -8.43
C GLU A 99 -13.36 -34.93 -7.81
N ASP A 100 -12.74 -34.03 -8.59
CA ASP A 100 -12.15 -32.80 -8.08
C ASP A 100 -13.21 -31.85 -7.45
N PRO A 101 -13.01 -31.39 -6.21
CA PRO A 101 -13.94 -30.49 -5.52
C PRO A 101 -14.15 -29.15 -6.24
N ILE A 102 -13.11 -28.60 -6.89
CA ILE A 102 -13.22 -27.33 -7.61
C ILE A 102 -14.12 -27.51 -8.83
N TYR A 103 -14.00 -28.62 -9.54
CA TYR A 103 -14.93 -28.92 -10.63
C TYR A 103 -16.36 -29.09 -10.11
N ARG A 104 -16.58 -29.96 -9.13
CA ARG A 104 -17.93 -30.30 -8.65
C ARG A 104 -18.65 -29.13 -7.99
N GLU A 105 -17.95 -28.35 -7.17
CA GLU A 105 -18.57 -27.33 -6.32
C GLU A 105 -18.51 -25.91 -6.91
N ARG A 106 -17.53 -25.63 -7.79
CA ARG A 106 -17.31 -24.27 -8.31
C ARG A 106 -17.52 -24.15 -9.82
N LEU A 107 -16.98 -25.06 -10.62
CA LEU A 107 -17.01 -24.91 -12.08
C LEU A 107 -18.28 -25.47 -12.73
N ARG A 108 -18.63 -26.74 -12.45
CA ARG A 108 -19.78 -27.44 -13.07
C ARG A 108 -21.12 -26.74 -12.80
N PRO A 109 -21.42 -26.23 -11.60
CA PRO A 109 -22.67 -25.50 -11.35
C PRO A 109 -22.82 -24.22 -12.19
N LEU A 110 -21.69 -23.65 -12.64
CA LEU A 110 -21.65 -22.47 -13.51
C LEU A 110 -21.59 -22.83 -15.00
N GLY A 111 -21.68 -24.12 -15.34
CA GLY A 111 -21.60 -24.62 -16.71
C GLY A 111 -20.17 -24.76 -17.25
N PHE A 112 -19.15 -24.46 -16.46
CA PHE A 112 -17.75 -24.61 -16.85
C PHE A 112 -17.26 -26.03 -16.65
N GLY A 113 -16.48 -26.50 -17.61
CA GLY A 113 -16.09 -27.90 -17.62
C GLY A 113 -14.67 -28.19 -18.01
N TRP A 114 -13.99 -27.19 -18.56
CA TRP A 114 -12.65 -27.34 -19.10
C TRP A 114 -11.84 -26.12 -18.75
N THR A 115 -10.62 -26.35 -18.30
CA THR A 115 -9.68 -25.29 -17.97
C THR A 115 -8.34 -25.51 -18.65
N ALA A 116 -7.68 -24.41 -18.97
CA ALA A 116 -6.30 -24.43 -19.44
C ALA A 116 -5.58 -23.23 -18.87
N GLY A 117 -4.29 -23.37 -18.63
CA GLY A 117 -3.57 -22.31 -17.99
C GLY A 117 -2.07 -22.48 -18.04
N ASP A 118 -1.42 -21.47 -17.52
CA ASP A 118 0.02 -21.39 -17.44
C ASP A 118 0.43 -20.82 -16.09
N VAL A 119 1.38 -21.48 -15.45
CA VAL A 119 1.93 -21.06 -14.16
C VAL A 119 3.41 -20.77 -14.33
N GLN A 120 3.81 -19.58 -13.89
CA GLN A 120 5.17 -19.09 -14.03
C GLN A 120 5.64 -18.53 -12.69
N GLN A 121 6.90 -18.77 -12.36
CA GLN A 121 7.52 -18.15 -11.19
C GLN A 121 8.23 -16.86 -11.64
N GLU A 122 7.90 -15.75 -11.00
CA GLU A 122 8.61 -14.47 -11.10
C GLU A 122 9.96 -14.55 -10.37
N PRO A 123 11.00 -13.81 -10.79
CA PRO A 123 12.28 -13.73 -10.06
C PRO A 123 12.18 -13.33 -8.58
N SER A 124 11.09 -12.65 -8.20
CA SER A 124 10.76 -12.30 -6.81
C SER A 124 10.33 -13.50 -5.93
N GLY A 125 10.04 -14.64 -6.55
CA GLY A 125 9.49 -15.84 -5.92
C GLY A 125 7.98 -16.04 -6.12
N HIS A 126 7.26 -15.02 -6.56
CA HIS A 126 5.80 -15.08 -6.73
C HIS A 126 5.37 -15.93 -7.91
N LEU A 127 4.18 -16.52 -7.82
CA LEU A 127 3.57 -17.21 -8.94
C LEU A 127 2.68 -16.26 -9.72
N LEU A 128 2.83 -16.25 -11.04
CA LEU A 128 1.90 -15.71 -12.00
C LEU A 128 1.12 -16.88 -12.61
N ILE A 129 -0.20 -16.81 -12.52
CA ILE A 129 -1.12 -17.82 -13.03
C ILE A 129 -2.00 -17.16 -14.08
N VAL A 130 -2.02 -17.72 -15.27
CA VAL A 130 -3.01 -17.39 -16.31
C VAL A 130 -3.96 -18.57 -16.40
N ASP A 131 -5.26 -18.33 -16.21
CA ASP A 131 -6.29 -19.37 -16.25
C ASP A 131 -7.34 -19.03 -17.31
N LEU A 132 -7.79 -20.04 -18.04
CA LEU A 132 -8.78 -19.98 -19.10
C LEU A 132 -9.90 -20.95 -18.75
N LEU A 133 -11.14 -20.48 -18.79
CA LEU A 133 -12.33 -21.27 -18.53
C LEU A 133 -13.13 -21.48 -19.81
N ARG A 134 -13.58 -22.70 -20.06
CA ARG A 134 -14.44 -23.06 -21.20
C ARG A 134 -15.65 -23.85 -20.75
N GLU A 135 -16.77 -23.63 -21.42
CA GLU A 135 -18.05 -24.29 -21.13
C GLU A 135 -17.96 -25.80 -21.37
N THR A 136 -18.66 -26.56 -20.53
CA THR A 136 -18.71 -28.03 -20.64
C THR A 136 -19.15 -28.48 -22.04
N ALA A 137 -20.15 -27.79 -22.61
CA ALA A 137 -20.73 -28.11 -23.92
C ALA A 137 -19.76 -27.87 -25.10
N ALA A 138 -18.72 -27.05 -24.93
CA ALA A 138 -17.75 -26.77 -25.98
C ALA A 138 -16.63 -27.82 -26.08
N GLY A 139 -16.58 -28.78 -25.13
CA GLY A 139 -15.52 -29.78 -25.05
C GLY A 139 -14.17 -29.20 -24.61
N PRO A 140 -13.17 -30.08 -24.38
CA PRO A 140 -11.86 -29.66 -23.89
C PRO A 140 -11.12 -28.77 -24.88
N PHE A 141 -10.18 -27.99 -24.35
CA PHE A 141 -9.26 -27.20 -25.16
C PHE A 141 -8.49 -28.07 -26.16
N GLN A 142 -8.39 -27.59 -27.40
CA GLN A 142 -7.68 -28.30 -28.47
C GLN A 142 -6.21 -27.88 -28.50
N PRO A 143 -5.31 -28.72 -29.03
CA PRO A 143 -3.90 -28.36 -29.18
C PRO A 143 -3.69 -27.07 -29.99
N SER A 144 -4.57 -26.78 -30.96
CA SER A 144 -4.57 -25.53 -31.72
C SER A 144 -4.80 -24.29 -30.85
N ASP A 145 -5.65 -24.40 -29.84
CA ASP A 145 -5.97 -23.30 -28.91
C ASP A 145 -4.75 -22.99 -28.06
N MET A 146 -4.08 -24.04 -27.55
CA MET A 146 -2.84 -23.90 -26.79
C MET A 146 -1.70 -23.37 -27.65
N ALA A 147 -1.64 -23.71 -28.95
CA ALA A 147 -0.65 -23.15 -29.86
C ALA A 147 -0.82 -21.63 -30.05
N VAL A 148 -2.04 -21.11 -30.04
CA VAL A 148 -2.29 -19.65 -30.05
C VAL A 148 -1.77 -19.03 -28.76
N MET A 149 -2.14 -19.59 -27.61
CA MET A 149 -1.73 -19.06 -26.29
C MET A 149 -0.23 -19.13 -26.06
N ASN A 150 0.42 -20.21 -26.47
CA ASN A 150 1.88 -20.36 -26.37
C ASN A 150 2.65 -19.36 -27.23
N ARG A 151 2.08 -18.86 -28.35
CA ARG A 151 2.69 -17.75 -29.09
C ARG A 151 2.61 -16.42 -28.35
N LEU A 152 1.55 -16.21 -27.57
CA LEU A 152 1.32 -14.97 -26.79
C LEU A 152 1.99 -14.99 -25.41
N LYS A 153 2.31 -16.18 -24.91
CA LYS A 153 2.93 -16.39 -23.58
C LYS A 153 4.11 -15.44 -23.31
N PRO A 154 5.09 -15.24 -24.21
CA PRO A 154 6.21 -14.34 -23.94
C PRO A 154 5.78 -12.87 -23.72
N ASP A 155 4.75 -12.41 -24.43
CA ASP A 155 4.23 -11.05 -24.28
C ASP A 155 3.48 -10.90 -22.95
N ILE A 156 2.64 -11.88 -22.60
CA ILE A 156 1.89 -11.92 -21.34
C ILE A 156 2.87 -11.89 -20.15
N THR A 157 3.90 -12.74 -20.18
CA THR A 157 4.93 -12.80 -19.14
C THR A 157 5.66 -11.47 -19.02
N ARG A 158 6.11 -10.89 -20.14
CA ARG A 158 6.84 -9.61 -20.14
C ARG A 158 6.00 -8.46 -19.60
N ALA A 159 4.72 -8.38 -19.99
CA ALA A 159 3.81 -7.35 -19.52
C ALA A 159 3.54 -7.48 -18.02
N ALA A 160 3.30 -8.71 -17.52
CA ALA A 160 3.11 -8.95 -16.09
C ALA A 160 4.36 -8.59 -15.26
N TRP A 161 5.56 -8.96 -15.71
CA TRP A 161 6.81 -8.56 -15.06
C TRP A 161 7.04 -7.05 -15.09
N LEU A 162 6.69 -6.39 -16.20
CA LEU A 162 6.77 -4.93 -16.31
C LEU A 162 5.85 -4.27 -15.28
N ALA A 163 4.59 -4.73 -15.17
CA ALA A 163 3.62 -4.23 -14.20
C ALA A 163 4.12 -4.40 -12.76
N SER A 164 4.62 -5.58 -12.41
CA SER A 164 5.24 -5.86 -11.10
C SER A 164 6.40 -4.92 -10.79
N ARG A 165 7.31 -4.72 -11.74
CA ARG A 165 8.47 -3.84 -11.57
C ARG A 165 8.09 -2.37 -11.45
N LEU A 166 7.08 -1.92 -12.19
CA LEU A 166 6.56 -0.56 -12.09
C LEU A 166 5.93 -0.30 -10.72
N ALA A 167 5.12 -1.24 -10.23
CA ALA A 167 4.54 -1.18 -8.89
C ALA A 167 5.62 -1.08 -7.80
N PHE A 168 6.66 -1.89 -7.88
CA PHE A 168 7.79 -1.82 -6.95
C PHE A 168 8.51 -0.45 -7.01
N ARG A 169 8.77 0.06 -8.22
CA ARG A 169 9.39 1.38 -8.40
C ARG A 169 8.52 2.52 -7.86
N GLN A 170 7.20 2.41 -7.93
CA GLN A 170 6.30 3.42 -7.40
C GLN A 170 6.40 3.54 -5.87
N ALA A 171 6.52 2.42 -5.15
CA ALA A 171 6.75 2.41 -3.71
C ALA A 171 8.05 3.15 -3.35
N ARG A 172 9.14 2.86 -4.08
CA ARG A 172 10.43 3.52 -3.89
C ARG A 172 10.38 5.02 -4.19
N ASN A 173 9.83 5.40 -5.33
CA ASN A 173 9.67 6.82 -5.70
C ASN A 173 8.86 7.60 -4.65
N THR A 174 7.90 6.95 -4.00
CA THR A 174 7.10 7.57 -2.92
C THR A 174 7.98 7.94 -1.74
N VAL A 175 8.82 7.01 -1.24
CA VAL A 175 9.71 7.29 -0.10
C VAL A 175 10.85 8.25 -0.46
N ASP A 176 11.37 8.18 -1.69
CA ASP A 176 12.40 9.10 -2.20
C ASP A 176 11.86 10.54 -2.29
N THR A 177 10.61 10.71 -2.75
CA THR A 177 9.98 12.05 -2.81
C THR A 177 9.75 12.64 -1.42
N LEU A 178 9.36 11.80 -0.45
CA LEU A 178 9.16 12.21 0.94
C LEU A 178 10.49 12.54 1.64
N GLU A 179 11.56 11.85 1.28
CA GLU A 179 12.92 12.17 1.74
C GLU A 179 13.36 13.57 1.30
N LEU A 180 13.07 13.96 0.05
CA LEU A 180 13.43 15.29 -0.48
C LEU A 180 12.81 16.45 0.33
N ILE A 181 11.65 16.22 0.96
CA ILE A 181 10.99 17.21 1.83
C ILE A 181 11.25 16.97 3.33
N GLY A 182 12.17 16.08 3.65
CA GLY A 182 12.61 15.82 5.02
C GLY A 182 11.62 15.03 5.87
N MET A 183 10.70 14.27 5.25
CA MET A 183 9.71 13.46 5.95
C MET A 183 10.18 12.00 6.09
N PRO A 184 10.39 11.50 7.31
CA PRO A 184 10.60 10.07 7.55
C PRO A 184 9.38 9.27 7.08
N ALA A 185 9.58 8.36 6.14
CA ALA A 185 8.51 7.60 5.53
C ALA A 185 8.86 6.14 5.22
N ALA A 186 7.84 5.29 5.31
CA ALA A 186 7.92 3.89 4.90
C ALA A 186 6.63 3.47 4.17
N VAL A 187 6.77 2.72 3.08
CA VAL A 187 5.66 2.07 2.39
C VAL A 187 5.47 0.68 2.96
N ILE A 188 4.26 0.38 3.42
CA ILE A 188 3.87 -0.88 4.02
C ILE A 188 3.11 -1.70 3.00
N GLY A 189 3.47 -2.97 2.87
CA GLY A 189 2.79 -3.93 2.03
C GLY A 189 1.48 -4.42 2.67
N ASP A 190 0.62 -5.01 1.85
CA ASP A 190 -0.57 -5.74 2.29
C ASP A 190 -0.28 -6.83 3.34
N GLU A 191 0.88 -7.49 3.28
CA GLU A 191 1.38 -8.45 4.28
C GLU A 191 1.73 -7.81 5.64
N GLY A 192 1.80 -6.48 5.72
CA GLY A 192 2.18 -5.72 6.91
C GLY A 192 3.69 -5.56 7.12
N GLY A 193 4.50 -6.01 6.16
CA GLY A 193 5.94 -5.73 6.10
C GLY A 193 6.23 -4.40 5.40
N VAL A 194 7.39 -3.81 5.68
CA VAL A 194 7.93 -2.64 4.98
C VAL A 194 8.42 -3.10 3.61
N LEU A 195 7.88 -2.50 2.55
CA LEU A 195 8.35 -2.68 1.18
C LEU A 195 9.57 -1.80 0.91
N GLU A 196 9.45 -0.52 1.26
CA GLU A 196 10.49 0.50 1.08
C GLU A 196 10.43 1.49 2.24
N ALA A 197 11.58 2.01 2.65
CA ALA A 197 11.67 3.05 3.68
C ALA A 197 12.85 3.97 3.38
N ASN A 198 12.68 5.27 3.60
CA ASN A 198 13.78 6.20 3.43
C ASN A 198 14.76 6.16 4.62
N PRO A 199 16.01 6.63 4.44
CA PRO A 199 17.01 6.64 5.50
C PRO A 199 16.56 7.37 6.77
N GLN A 200 15.75 8.42 6.62
CA GLN A 200 15.21 9.19 7.73
C GLN A 200 14.28 8.37 8.62
N PHE A 201 13.48 7.47 8.02
CA PHE A 201 12.65 6.52 8.75
C PHE A 201 13.50 5.48 9.48
N GLY A 202 14.54 4.96 8.83
CA GLY A 202 15.51 4.05 9.47
C GLY A 202 16.25 4.70 10.65
N GLY A 203 16.47 6.02 10.61
CA GLY A 203 17.08 6.81 11.67
C GLY A 203 16.19 7.12 12.87
N LEU A 204 14.93 6.65 12.91
CA LEU A 204 14.01 6.82 14.04
C LEU A 204 14.23 5.80 15.17
N GLY A 205 15.13 4.84 14.97
CA GLY A 205 15.54 3.90 16.02
C GLY A 205 16.11 4.65 17.24
N PRO A 206 15.81 4.21 18.47
CA PRO A 206 15.17 2.94 18.83
C PRO A 206 13.63 2.99 18.89
N GLN A 207 13.01 4.16 18.72
CA GLN A 207 11.56 4.33 18.89
C GLN A 207 10.74 3.63 17.80
N VAL A 208 11.26 3.63 16.57
CA VAL A 208 10.69 2.91 15.42
C VAL A 208 11.79 2.07 14.79
N VAL A 209 11.60 0.75 14.74
CA VAL A 209 12.58 -0.20 14.20
C VAL A 209 11.95 -1.10 13.17
N ILE A 210 12.63 -1.31 12.04
CA ILE A 210 12.29 -2.36 11.09
C ILE A 210 12.95 -3.66 11.58
N GLY A 211 12.15 -4.53 12.18
CA GLY A 211 12.58 -5.80 12.74
C GLY A 211 12.55 -6.95 11.74
N ALA A 212 12.62 -8.18 12.26
CA ALA A 212 12.58 -9.40 11.46
C ALA A 212 11.33 -9.45 10.55
N ARG A 213 11.51 -10.02 9.34
CA ARG A 213 10.48 -10.07 8.28
C ARG A 213 9.99 -8.68 7.84
N ASN A 214 10.87 -7.68 7.89
CA ASN A 214 10.59 -6.29 7.55
C ASN A 214 9.41 -5.68 8.33
N ARG A 215 9.10 -6.15 9.54
CA ARG A 215 7.96 -5.63 10.31
C ARG A 215 8.36 -4.47 11.20
N ILE A 216 7.50 -3.45 11.26
CA ILE A 216 7.71 -2.32 12.16
C ILE A 216 7.43 -2.75 13.60
N ARG A 217 8.34 -2.37 14.48
CA ARG A 217 8.19 -2.40 15.93
C ARG A 217 8.28 -0.99 16.48
N LEU A 218 7.36 -0.69 17.39
CA LEU A 218 7.29 0.59 18.08
C LEU A 218 7.73 0.39 19.54
N SER A 219 8.36 1.41 20.13
CA SER A 219 8.79 1.36 21.54
C SER A 219 7.63 1.28 22.53
N SER A 220 6.43 1.73 22.16
CA SER A 220 5.23 1.72 23.00
C SER A 220 4.28 0.57 22.63
N PRO A 221 3.90 -0.31 23.59
CA PRO A 221 2.92 -1.37 23.35
C PRO A 221 1.54 -0.85 22.92
N ALA A 222 1.14 0.32 23.43
CA ALA A 222 -0.13 0.94 23.06
C ALA A 222 -0.10 1.42 21.59
N ALA A 223 0.99 2.05 21.15
CA ALA A 223 1.17 2.45 19.76
C ALA A 223 1.26 1.24 18.82
N GLU A 224 1.90 0.15 19.26
CA GLU A 224 1.98 -1.10 18.49
C GLU A 224 0.61 -1.75 18.29
N LEU A 225 -0.23 -1.77 19.34
CA LEU A 225 -1.62 -2.22 19.23
C LEU A 225 -2.43 -1.35 18.27
N LEU A 226 -2.31 -0.02 18.37
CA LEU A 226 -2.98 0.91 17.47
C LEU A 226 -2.55 0.72 16.02
N LEU A 227 -1.24 0.53 15.76
CA LEU A 227 -0.72 0.26 14.43
C LEU A 227 -1.28 -1.05 13.87
N LYS A 228 -1.30 -2.11 14.68
CA LYS A 228 -1.86 -3.41 14.26
C LYS A 228 -3.33 -3.31 13.91
N THR A 229 -4.13 -2.64 14.75
CA THR A 229 -5.57 -2.44 14.49
C THR A 229 -5.79 -1.56 13.26
N SER A 230 -4.96 -0.53 13.06
CA SER A 230 -5.01 0.34 11.88
C SER A 230 -4.72 -0.45 10.60
N MET A 231 -3.67 -1.26 10.59
CA MET A 231 -3.33 -2.13 9.45
C MET A 231 -4.43 -3.15 9.15
N ALA A 232 -5.07 -3.73 10.16
CA ALA A 232 -6.20 -4.64 9.98
C ALA A 232 -7.40 -3.91 9.35
N ALA A 233 -7.77 -2.74 9.89
CA ALA A 233 -8.86 -1.93 9.36
C ALA A 233 -8.65 -1.54 7.88
N LEU A 234 -7.41 -1.22 7.48
CA LEU A 234 -7.09 -0.91 6.07
C LEU A 234 -7.24 -2.10 5.11
N ARG A 235 -7.17 -3.33 5.61
CA ARG A 235 -7.40 -4.51 4.77
C ARG A 235 -8.89 -4.69 4.45
N ASP A 236 -9.75 -4.35 5.41
CA ASP A 236 -11.18 -4.65 5.39
C ASP A 236 -12.07 -3.45 4.99
N ALA A 237 -11.53 -2.22 4.94
CA ALA A 237 -12.31 -1.01 4.72
C ALA A 237 -12.52 -0.64 3.23
N ASP A 238 -13.78 -0.37 2.85
CA ASP A 238 -14.17 0.26 1.58
C ASP A 238 -13.81 1.76 1.51
N VAL A 239 -13.73 2.43 2.67
CA VAL A 239 -13.35 3.85 2.78
C VAL A 239 -12.09 3.97 3.65
N PRO A 240 -10.92 4.20 3.02
CA PRO A 240 -9.68 4.34 3.76
C PRO A 240 -9.65 5.67 4.54
N ILE A 241 -9.52 5.60 5.87
CA ILE A 241 -9.37 6.78 6.73
C ILE A 241 -7.90 6.89 7.16
N VAL A 242 -7.34 8.09 7.10
CA VAL A 242 -6.01 8.39 7.64
C VAL A 242 -6.06 8.26 9.16
N GLN A 243 -5.17 7.46 9.75
CA GLN A 243 -5.10 7.26 11.19
C GLN A 243 -3.80 7.82 11.74
N SER A 244 -3.88 8.59 12.82
CA SER A 244 -2.71 9.13 13.52
C SER A 244 -2.49 8.36 14.82
N ILE A 245 -1.28 7.82 14.98
CA ILE A 245 -0.88 7.02 16.13
C ILE A 245 0.16 7.82 16.91
N PRO A 246 -0.15 8.25 18.15
CA PRO A 246 0.84 8.89 19.00
C PRO A 246 1.84 7.86 19.50
N LEU A 247 3.13 8.18 19.40
CA LEU A 247 4.22 7.45 20.01
C LEU A 247 4.89 8.33 21.07
N PRO A 248 4.63 8.10 22.36
CA PRO A 248 5.23 8.90 23.41
C PRO A 248 6.73 8.62 23.51
N ALA A 249 7.50 9.65 23.86
CA ALA A 249 8.90 9.50 24.24
C ALA A 249 8.98 8.60 25.49
N SER A 250 9.84 7.58 25.44
CA SER A 250 10.05 6.66 26.57
C SER A 250 11.23 7.09 27.45
N LYS A 251 12.11 7.96 26.93
CA LYS A 251 13.26 8.54 27.62
C LYS A 251 13.26 10.06 27.49
N GLU A 252 13.92 10.77 28.39
CA GLU A 252 14.02 12.25 28.36
C GLU A 252 14.73 12.78 27.10
N GLU A 253 15.62 11.99 26.50
CA GLU A 253 16.35 12.34 25.27
C GLU A 253 15.54 12.05 23.98
N GLU A 254 14.40 11.38 24.10
CA GLU A 254 13.55 11.02 22.96
C GLU A 254 12.51 12.11 22.68
N VAL A 255 12.28 12.40 21.39
CA VAL A 255 11.21 13.30 20.97
C VAL A 255 9.95 12.47 20.72
N PRO A 256 8.77 12.86 21.25
CA PRO A 256 7.53 12.17 20.93
C PRO A 256 7.23 12.22 19.44
N LEU A 257 6.65 11.17 18.87
CA LEU A 257 6.36 11.08 17.45
C LEU A 257 4.85 10.94 17.21
N ILE A 258 4.39 11.37 16.05
CA ILE A 258 3.08 11.01 15.50
C ILE A 258 3.35 10.21 14.23
N ILE A 259 2.82 8.99 14.18
CA ILE A 259 2.84 8.14 12.99
C ILE A 259 1.50 8.30 12.30
N ASN A 260 1.50 8.91 11.12
CA ASN A 260 0.34 9.00 10.26
C ASN A 260 0.34 7.80 9.30
N VAL A 261 -0.71 7.00 9.39
CA VAL A 261 -1.01 5.90 8.49
C VAL A 261 -1.86 6.45 7.36
N VAL A 262 -1.25 6.64 6.19
CA VAL A 262 -1.91 7.14 4.98
C VAL A 262 -2.22 5.96 4.07
N PRO A 263 -3.49 5.56 3.91
CA PRO A 263 -3.84 4.44 3.05
C PRO A 263 -3.59 4.75 1.58
N ILE A 264 -3.09 3.76 0.86
CA ILE A 264 -3.02 3.80 -0.61
C ILE A 264 -4.33 3.22 -1.12
N LYS A 265 -5.09 4.01 -1.88
CA LYS A 265 -6.34 3.54 -2.48
C LYS A 265 -6.04 2.33 -3.37
N LYS A 266 -6.53 1.16 -2.96
CA LYS A 266 -6.52 -0.03 -3.81
C LYS A 266 -7.36 0.28 -5.05
N ARG A 267 -6.71 0.45 -6.20
CA ARG A 267 -7.41 0.31 -7.47
C ARG A 267 -7.67 -1.19 -7.59
N SER A 268 -8.94 -1.62 -7.56
CA SER A 268 -9.34 -3.04 -7.50
C SER A 268 -8.78 -3.92 -8.63
N ARG A 269 -8.15 -3.30 -9.64
CA ARG A 269 -7.59 -3.93 -10.83
C ARG A 269 -6.06 -3.93 -10.86
N ASP A 270 -5.41 -3.34 -9.86
CA ASP A 270 -3.96 -3.31 -9.73
C ASP A 270 -3.44 -4.48 -8.89
N ILE A 271 -3.47 -5.66 -9.52
CA ILE A 271 -3.09 -6.93 -8.87
C ILE A 271 -1.60 -6.99 -8.51
N PHE A 272 -0.76 -6.20 -9.20
CA PHE A 272 0.68 -6.17 -9.05
C PHE A 272 1.14 -5.20 -7.95
N ASN A 273 0.33 -4.19 -7.61
CA ASN A 273 0.64 -3.24 -6.54
C ASN A 273 0.34 -3.79 -5.15
N ARG A 274 1.40 -3.95 -4.36
CA ARG A 274 1.35 -4.51 -3.01
C ARG A 274 1.32 -3.50 -1.90
N SER A 275 1.44 -2.21 -2.23
CA SER A 275 1.47 -1.16 -1.23
C SER A 275 0.07 -0.98 -0.62
N LEU A 276 -0.02 -1.12 0.70
CA LEU A 276 -1.24 -0.94 1.49
C LEU A 276 -1.36 0.48 2.02
N ALA A 277 -0.25 1.01 2.55
CA ALA A 277 -0.21 2.32 3.19
C ALA A 277 1.19 2.94 3.12
N VAL A 278 1.23 4.26 3.26
CA VAL A 278 2.43 5.02 3.55
C VAL A 278 2.37 5.43 5.02
N LEU A 279 3.41 5.12 5.78
CA LEU A 279 3.61 5.67 7.11
C LEU A 279 4.45 6.94 6.99
N LEU A 280 3.95 8.03 7.57
CA LEU A 280 4.68 9.28 7.71
C LEU A 280 4.91 9.53 9.20
N VAL A 281 6.14 9.87 9.59
CA VAL A 281 6.44 10.14 11.00
C VAL A 281 6.77 11.60 11.19
N THR A 282 6.02 12.27 12.06
CA THR A 282 6.25 13.66 12.46
C THR A 282 6.77 13.69 13.88
N LYS A 283 7.91 14.36 14.11
CA LYS A 283 8.44 14.60 15.46
C LYS A 283 7.63 15.72 16.11
N VAL A 284 6.90 15.41 17.18
CA VAL A 284 6.10 16.36 17.95
C VAL A 284 7.03 17.26 18.76
N GLY A 285 6.99 18.55 18.48
CA GLY A 285 7.93 19.52 19.06
C GLY A 285 9.20 19.73 18.23
N ALA A 286 9.37 19.06 17.08
CA ALA A 286 10.40 19.41 16.09
C ALA A 286 9.90 20.35 15.00
N SER A 287 8.57 20.53 14.86
CA SER A 287 8.05 21.81 14.37
C SER A 287 8.42 22.83 15.43
N GLY A 288 9.52 23.54 15.19
CA GLY A 288 9.86 24.73 15.96
C GLY A 288 8.65 25.65 16.02
N THR A 289 8.63 26.51 17.03
CA THR A 289 7.81 27.71 17.02
C THR A 289 7.78 28.34 15.63
N LEU A 290 6.59 28.75 15.19
CA LEU A 290 6.42 29.48 13.94
C LEU A 290 7.50 30.57 13.83
N ASP A 291 8.14 30.67 12.65
CA ASP A 291 9.20 31.66 12.40
C ASP A 291 8.71 33.06 12.83
N PRO A 292 9.53 33.88 13.51
CA PRO A 292 9.16 35.24 13.89
C PRO A 292 8.58 36.06 12.74
N LEU A 293 9.01 35.88 11.49
CA LEU A 293 8.45 36.55 10.31
C LEU A 293 7.01 36.12 10.03
N VAL A 294 6.70 34.83 10.17
CA VAL A 294 5.35 34.29 10.00
C VAL A 294 4.43 34.77 11.12
N LEU A 295 4.93 34.80 12.36
CA LEU A 295 4.20 35.33 13.52
C LEU A 295 3.82 36.81 13.35
N ARG A 296 4.69 37.61 12.73
CA ARG A 296 4.38 39.01 12.40
C ARG A 296 3.23 39.13 11.42
N GLY A 297 3.21 38.28 10.39
CA GLY A 297 2.16 38.32 9.35
C GLY A 297 0.81 37.77 9.83
N LEU A 298 0.80 36.80 10.73
CA LEU A 298 -0.43 36.17 11.21
C LEU A 298 -1.13 36.95 12.34
N PHE A 299 -0.37 37.65 13.18
CA PHE A 299 -0.89 38.28 14.41
C PHE A 299 -0.52 39.77 14.56
N ASP A 300 -0.04 40.40 13.49
CA ASP A 300 0.39 41.81 13.47
C ASP A 300 1.38 42.16 14.61
N LEU A 301 2.28 41.22 14.92
CA LEU A 301 3.30 41.43 15.94
C LEU A 301 4.38 42.39 15.42
N THR A 302 4.88 43.24 16.31
CA THR A 302 6.10 44.00 16.06
C THR A 302 7.32 43.07 16.07
N PRO A 303 8.47 43.48 15.50
CA PRO A 303 9.69 42.67 15.54
C PRO A 303 10.13 42.27 16.95
N ALA A 304 9.92 43.14 17.95
CA ALA A 304 10.24 42.85 19.34
C ALA A 304 9.27 41.83 19.97
N GLU A 305 7.97 41.98 19.70
CA GLU A 305 6.94 41.04 20.16
C GLU A 305 7.13 39.66 19.56
N ALA A 306 7.44 39.56 18.26
CA ALA A 306 7.66 38.28 17.59
C ALA A 306 8.87 37.53 18.16
N ARG A 307 9.95 38.23 18.52
CA ARG A 307 11.12 37.61 19.16
C ARG A 307 10.78 37.05 20.54
N ILE A 308 10.05 37.81 21.36
CA ILE A 308 9.63 37.35 22.69
C ILE A 308 8.61 36.21 22.58
N ALA A 309 7.67 36.29 21.65
CA ALA A 309 6.71 35.21 21.39
C ALA A 309 7.43 33.92 21.00
N TRP A 310 8.40 34.00 20.08
CA TRP A 310 9.21 32.87 19.66
C TRP A 310 10.00 32.24 20.82
N GLU A 311 10.64 33.05 21.66
CA GLU A 311 11.41 32.55 22.82
C GLU A 311 10.50 31.80 23.82
N ILE A 312 9.34 32.38 24.13
CA ILE A 312 8.38 31.79 25.06
C ILE A 312 7.74 30.52 24.46
N GLY A 313 7.35 30.54 23.19
CA GLY A 313 6.78 29.38 22.51
C GLY A 313 7.76 28.21 22.39
N SER A 314 9.06 28.51 22.37
CA SER A 314 10.14 27.52 22.30
C SER A 314 10.43 26.87 23.66
N GLY A 315 9.70 27.27 24.72
CA GLY A 315 9.85 26.75 26.07
C GLY A 315 10.70 27.62 26.99
N GLY A 316 11.10 28.81 26.56
CA GLY A 316 11.83 29.77 27.39
C GLY A 316 10.99 30.35 28.53
N THR A 317 11.65 30.69 29.63
CA THR A 317 11.03 31.41 30.76
C THR A 317 11.10 32.92 30.57
N VAL A 318 10.32 33.68 31.35
CA VAL A 318 10.35 35.15 31.34
C VAL A 318 11.74 35.67 31.73
N GLU A 319 12.40 34.96 32.64
CA GLU A 319 13.75 35.24 33.12
C GLU A 319 14.77 35.09 32.00
N LEU A 320 14.72 33.97 31.28
CA LEU A 320 15.64 33.68 30.18
C LEU A 320 15.42 34.64 29.00
N ALA A 321 14.18 34.99 28.70
CA ALA A 321 13.85 35.98 27.68
C ALA A 321 14.34 37.40 28.06
N ALA A 322 14.28 37.76 29.34
CA ALA A 322 14.78 39.03 29.85
C ALA A 322 16.30 39.15 29.69
N GLU A 323 17.03 38.10 30.07
CA GLU A 323 18.49 38.01 29.94
C GLU A 323 18.92 38.07 28.47
N LYS A 324 18.31 37.24 27.60
CA LYS A 324 18.67 37.11 26.19
C LYS A 324 18.42 38.37 25.37
N HIS A 325 17.41 39.16 25.76
CA HIS A 325 17.05 40.39 25.06
C HIS A 325 17.52 41.66 25.78
N ALA A 326 18.30 41.54 26.86
CA ALA A 326 18.81 42.65 27.66
C ALA A 326 17.70 43.63 28.09
N VAL A 327 16.56 43.10 28.55
CA VAL A 327 15.41 43.87 29.03
C VAL A 327 15.00 43.41 30.43
N SER A 328 14.25 44.22 31.17
CA SER A 328 13.73 43.80 32.49
C SER A 328 12.63 42.75 32.37
N ARG A 329 12.45 41.94 33.41
CA ARG A 329 11.35 40.95 33.51
C ARG A 329 9.98 41.62 33.35
N GLU A 330 9.82 42.81 33.92
CA GLU A 330 8.63 43.66 33.81
C GLU A 330 8.35 44.06 32.35
N THR A 331 9.40 44.32 31.57
CA THR A 331 9.30 44.64 30.15
C THR A 331 8.84 43.41 29.36
N VAL A 332 9.40 42.23 29.62
CA VAL A 332 8.96 40.97 29.00
C VAL A 332 7.49 40.67 29.35
N ARG A 333 7.09 40.83 30.61
CA ARG A 333 5.68 40.67 31.03
C ARG A 333 4.74 41.65 30.32
N THR A 334 5.21 42.87 30.06
CA THR A 334 4.44 43.87 29.30
C THR A 334 4.29 43.45 27.84
N TYR A 335 5.35 42.96 27.21
CA TYR A 335 5.28 42.41 25.85
C TYR A 335 4.38 41.18 25.78
N LEU A 336 4.45 40.26 26.74
CA LEU A 336 3.57 39.09 26.82
C LEU A 336 2.09 39.49 26.88
N LYS A 337 1.72 40.50 27.67
CA LYS A 337 0.34 41.01 27.71
C LYS A 337 -0.12 41.52 26.35
N ARG A 338 0.74 42.23 25.62
CA ARG A 338 0.43 42.74 24.27
C ARG A 338 0.32 41.61 23.25
N ILE A 339 1.23 40.64 23.29
CA ILE A 339 1.19 39.46 22.42
C ILE A 339 -0.12 38.69 22.66
N MET A 340 -0.45 38.38 23.91
CA MET A 340 -1.69 37.65 24.26
C MET A 340 -2.95 38.39 23.80
N MET A 341 -2.96 39.73 23.89
CA MET A 341 -4.05 40.55 23.36
C MET A 341 -4.17 40.46 21.83
N LYS A 342 -3.04 40.52 21.11
CA LYS A 342 -3.02 40.42 19.63
C LYS A 342 -3.32 39.03 19.12
N THR A 343 -2.95 37.99 19.86
CA THR A 343 -3.20 36.58 19.48
C THR A 343 -4.53 36.05 20.03
N GLY A 344 -5.26 36.83 20.83
CA GLY A 344 -6.57 36.45 21.38
C GLY A 344 -6.55 35.39 22.48
N VAL A 345 -5.39 35.08 23.06
CA VAL A 345 -5.24 34.06 24.11
C VAL A 345 -5.21 34.69 25.50
N ARG A 346 -5.64 33.95 26.53
CA ARG A 346 -5.78 34.48 27.90
C ARG A 346 -4.65 34.09 28.83
N THR A 347 -3.91 33.03 28.50
CA THR A 347 -2.81 32.52 29.34
C THR A 347 -1.54 32.29 28.52
N GLN A 348 -0.39 32.34 29.20
CA GLN A 348 0.90 32.01 28.58
C GLN A 348 0.92 30.55 28.07
N ALA A 349 0.26 29.62 28.77
CA ALA A 349 0.13 28.24 28.32
C ALA A 349 -0.65 28.14 26.99
N GLN A 350 -1.76 28.88 26.85
CA GLN A 350 -2.51 28.98 25.59
C GLN A 350 -1.67 29.60 24.47
N LEU A 351 -0.86 30.62 24.79
CA LEU A 351 0.08 31.21 23.82
C LEU A 351 1.09 30.17 23.33
N VAL A 352 1.68 29.37 24.21
CA VAL A 352 2.63 28.31 23.81
C VAL A 352 1.97 27.27 22.91
N LEU A 353 0.73 26.85 23.22
CA LEU A 353 -0.03 25.91 22.39
C LEU A 353 -0.31 26.49 20.99
N LEU A 354 -0.77 27.75 20.94
CA LEU A 354 -1.04 28.46 19.69
C LEU A 354 0.22 28.55 18.81
N LEU A 355 1.36 28.92 19.40
CA LEU A 355 2.63 29.09 18.69
C LEU A 355 3.24 27.78 18.19
N ARG A 356 2.83 26.64 18.76
CA ARG A 356 3.21 25.28 18.36
C ARG A 356 2.21 24.64 17.39
N GLY A 357 1.16 25.36 16.99
CA GLY A 357 0.11 24.85 16.10
C GLY A 357 -0.75 23.75 16.74
N LEU A 358 -0.82 23.70 18.07
CA LEU A 358 -1.60 22.73 18.82
C LEU A 358 -3.00 23.29 19.14
N PRO A 359 -4.06 22.45 19.19
CA PRO A 359 -5.40 22.89 19.53
C PRO A 359 -5.43 23.48 20.95
N LEU A 360 -6.09 24.62 21.10
CA LEU A 360 -6.35 25.23 22.40
C LEU A 360 -7.37 24.37 23.14
N LEU A 361 -6.92 23.61 24.14
CA LEU A 361 -7.82 22.87 25.03
C LEU A 361 -8.70 23.88 25.81
N PRO A 362 -9.99 23.56 26.05
CA PRO A 362 -10.97 24.46 26.66
C PRO A 362 -10.59 24.93 28.06
#